data_AF-A0AAW6DSG7-F1
#
_entry.id   AF-A0AAW6DSG7-F1
#
_cell.length_a   1.000
_cell.length_b   1.000
_cell.length_c   1.000
_cell.angle_alpha   90.00
_cell.angle_beta   90.00
_cell.angle_gamma   90.00
#
_symmetry.space_group_name_H-M   'P 1'
#
loop_
_entity.id
_entity.type
_entity.pdbx_description
1 polymer ?
#
loop_
_entity_poly.entity_id
_entity_poly.type
_entity_poly.pdbx_seq_one_letter_code
_entity_poly.pdbx_strand_id
1 'polypeptide(L)' 'MYRKVKRLYDLGLYTTEQVKDFADRGKITPEQYEKITGEKYESEVARVVERPNERKYI' A
#
# COMPACT_ATOMS: atom_id res chain seq x y z
N MET A 1 3.73 11.92 -0.84
CA MET A 1 2.45 11.42 -1.37
C MET A 1 1.39 11.29 -0.27
N TYR A 2 1.69 10.59 0.82
CA TYR A 2 0.83 10.35 1.99
C TYR A 2 -0.19 11.45 2.35
N ARG A 3 0.25 12.69 2.65
CA ARG A 3 -0.66 13.77 3.10
C ARG A 3 -1.78 14.09 2.10
N LYS A 4 -1.51 13.98 0.80
CA LYS A 4 -2.52 14.22 -0.25
C LYS A 4 -3.54 13.08 -0.27
N VAL A 5 -3.07 11.83 -0.29
CA VAL A 5 -3.94 10.64 -0.30
C VAL A 5 -4.81 10.60 0.96
N LYS A 6 -4.22 10.85 2.14
CA LYS A 6 -4.96 10.94 3.40
C LYS A 6 -6.06 12.00 3.33
N ARG A 7 -5.72 13.23 2.91
CA ARG A 7 -6.72 14.32 2.82
C ARG A 7 -7.85 13.99 1.85
N LEU A 8 -7.55 13.37 0.70
CA LEU A 8 -8.57 12.99 -0.28
C LEU A 8 -9.47 11.86 0.25
N TYR A 9 -8.89 10.89 0.97
CA TYR A 9 -9.64 9.83 1.64
C TYR A 9 -10.52 10.38 2.78
N ASP A 10 -9.97 11.26 3.63
CA ASP A 10 -10.72 11.93 4.71
C ASP A 10 -11.90 12.75 4.17
N LEU A 11 -11.77 13.29 2.94
CA LEU A 11 -12.84 14.02 2.24
C LEU A 11 -13.84 13.10 1.52
N GLY A 12 -13.66 11.78 1.59
CA GLY A 12 -14.49 10.79 0.89
C GLY A 12 -14.31 10.78 -0.63
N LEU A 13 -13.28 11.47 -1.14
CA LEU A 13 -12.98 11.52 -2.58
C LEU A 13 -12.25 10.28 -3.07
N TYR A 14 -11.61 9.54 -2.15
CA TYR A 14 -10.98 8.27 -2.43
C TYR A 14 -11.58 7.13 -1.61
N THR A 15 -11.72 5.97 -2.26
CA THR A 15 -12.10 4.72 -1.62
C THR A 15 -10.86 3.99 -1.09
N THR A 16 -11.06 3.02 -0.19
CA THR A 16 -9.97 2.18 0.33
C THR A 16 -9.23 1.48 -0.82
N GLU A 17 -9.94 0.99 -1.83
CA GLU A 17 -9.35 0.34 -3.01
C GLU A 17 -8.39 1.27 -3.76
N GLN A 18 -8.76 2.54 -3.93
CA GLN A 18 -7.87 3.52 -4.55
C GLN A 18 -6.62 3.78 -3.70
N VAL A 19 -6.76 3.81 -2.37
CA VAL A 19 -5.61 3.90 -1.46
C VAL A 19 -4.73 2.66 -1.56
N LYS A 20 -5.32 1.47 -1.76
CA LYS A 20 -4.60 0.20 -2.00
C LYS A 20 -3.79 0.26 -3.29
N ASP A 21 -4.36 0.77 -4.37
CA ASP A 21 -3.66 1.00 -5.64
C ASP A 21 -2.43 1.89 -5.48
N PHE A 22 -2.49 2.93 -4.64
CA PHE A 22 -1.33 3.75 -4.33
C PHE A 22 -0.26 2.97 -3.57
N ALA A 23 -0.64 2.06 -2.68
CA ALA A 23 0.30 1.20 -1.95
C ALA A 23 0.93 0.14 -2.88
N ASP A 24 0.13 -0.51 -3.73
CA ASP A 24 0.58 -1.50 -4.73
C ASP A 24 1.58 -0.88 -5.72
N ARG A 25 1.37 0.39 -6.09
CA ARG A 25 2.28 1.16 -6.96
C ARG A 25 3.48 1.75 -6.23
N GLY A 26 3.63 1.49 -4.92
CA GLY A 26 4.71 2.03 -4.09
C GLY A 26 4.67 3.55 -3.89
N LYS A 27 3.52 4.19 -4.12
CA LYS A 27 3.34 5.64 -3.92
C LYS A 27 3.12 5.98 -2.44
N ILE A 28 2.59 5.04 -1.67
CA ILE A 28 2.53 5.08 -0.21
C ILE A 28 3.04 3.73 0.33
N THR A 29 3.47 3.69 1.59
CA THR A 29 3.89 2.43 2.23
C THR A 29 2.68 1.67 2.79
N PRO A 30 2.80 0.35 3.05
CA PRO A 30 1.78 -0.42 3.77
C PRO A 30 1.33 0.24 5.08
N GLU A 31 2.28 0.68 5.91
CA GLU A 31 1.98 1.40 7.16
C GLU A 31 1.18 2.70 6.93
N GLN A 32 1.43 3.38 5.81
CA GLN A 32 0.70 4.59 5.44
C GLN A 32 -0.71 4.27 4.97
N TYR A 33 -0.91 3.17 4.25
CA TYR A 33 -2.23 2.63 3.93
C TYR A 33 -3.02 2.37 5.21
N GLU A 34 -2.43 1.61 6.15
CA GLU A 34 -3.08 1.30 7.43
C GLU A 34 -3.43 2.56 8.24
N LYS A 35 -2.58 3.58 8.21
CA LYS A 35 -2.87 4.88 8.85
C LYS A 35 -3.95 5.71 8.15
N ILE A 36 -4.23 5.48 6.87
CA ILE A 36 -5.27 6.19 6.12
C ILE A 36 -6.61 5.48 6.28
N THR A 37 -6.63 4.17 6.07
CA THR A 37 -7.87 3.37 5.98
C THR A 37 -8.25 2.73 7.32
N GLY A 38 -7.28 2.54 8.23
CA GLY A 38 -7.47 1.75 9.45
C GLY A 38 -7.47 0.24 9.21
N GLU A 39 -7.36 -0.19 7.96
CA GLU A 39 -7.39 -1.60 7.56
C GLU A 39 -5.97 -2.12 7.32
N LYS A 40 -5.69 -3.36 7.72
CA LYS A 40 -4.41 -4.00 7.43
C LYS A 40 -4.17 -4.08 5.93
N TYR A 41 -2.96 -3.75 5.50
CA TYR A 41 -2.60 -3.86 4.10
C TYR A 41 -2.32 -5.33 3.74
N GLU A 42 -3.29 -5.98 3.09
CA GLU A 42 -3.11 -7.30 2.50
C GLU A 42 -2.87 -7.18 1.00
N SER A 43 -1.60 -7.21 0.59
CA SER A 43 -1.24 -7.46 -0.81
C SER A 43 -0.43 -8.73 -0.94
N GLU A 44 -0.73 -9.50 -1.99
CA GLU A 44 0.05 -10.70 -2.32
C GLU A 44 1.49 -10.34 -2.68
N VAL A 45 1.73 -9.12 -3.17
CA VAL A 45 3.05 -8.59 -3.47
C VAL A 45 3.89 -8.43 -2.20
N ALA A 46 3.30 -7.96 -1.09
CA ALA A 46 4.01 -7.86 0.19
C ALA A 46 4.45 -9.24 0.72
N ARG A 47 3.63 -10.29 0.55
CA ARG A 47 3.99 -11.68 0.90
C ARG A 47 5.14 -12.25 0.05
N VAL A 48 5.40 -11.69 -1.13
CA VAL A 48 6.52 -12.10 -1.99
C VAL A 48 7.82 -11.37 -1.61
N VAL A 49 7.75 -10.13 -1.09
CA VAL A 49 8.96 -9.39 -0.66
C VAL A 49 9.59 -9.98 0.61
N GLU A 50 8.80 -10.55 1.52
CA GLU A 50 9.34 -11.30 2.68
C GLU A 50 9.94 -12.66 2.33
N ARG A 51 9.76 -13.14 1.09
CA ARG A 51 10.50 -14.28 0.56
C ARG A 51 11.72 -13.74 -0.20
N PRO A 52 12.91 -13.60 0.43
CA PRO A 52 14.09 -13.19 -0.29
C PRO A 52 14.30 -14.16 -1.45
N ASN A 53 14.23 -13.61 -2.65
CA ASN A 53 14.29 -14.30 -3.92
C ASN A 53 15.51 -15.24 -3.96
N GLU A 54 15.29 -16.54 -3.76
CA GLU A 54 16.28 -17.59 -3.98
C GLU A 54 16.42 -17.81 -5.50
N ARG A 55 16.92 -16.79 -6.19
CA ARG A 55 17.49 -16.94 -7.53
C ARG A 55 18.97 -16.63 -7.45
N LYS A 56 19.73 -17.66 -7.03
CA LYS A 56 21.13 -17.80 -7.40
C LYS A 56 21.19 -17.73 -8.93
N TYR A 57 21.81 -16.68 -9.45
CA TYR A 57 22.21 -16.63 -10.85
C TYR A 57 23.25 -17.74 -11.07
N ILE A 58 22.91 -18.69 -11.96
CA ILE A 58 23.78 -19.76 -12.47
C ILE A 58 24.79 -19.15 -13.43
#